data_AF-A0A9E1RQE0-F1
#
_entry.id   AF-A0A9E1RQE0-F1
#
_cell.length_a   1.000
_cell.length_b   1.000
_cell.length_c   1.000
_cell.angle_alpha   90.00
_cell.angle_beta   90.00
_cell.angle_gamma   90.00
#
_symmetry.space_group_name_H-M   'P 1'
#
loop_
_entity.id
_entity.type
_entity.pdbx_description
1 polymer ?
#
loop_
_entity_poly.entity_id
_entity_poly.type
_entity_poly.pdbx_seq_one_letter_code
_entity_poly.pdbx_strand_id
1 'polypeptide(L)' 'MKQLTGVDVSFLLMESPNTYGYVNGLSIYQRPSPEFEPYTEVRKRLEIMVGHLEPLRHAVVEVPLELDRSY' A
#
# COMPACT_ATOMS: atom_id res chain seq x y z
N MET A 1 -0.24 2.39 16.89
CA MET A 1 1.18 2.76 17.08
C MET A 1 2.00 1.50 17.11
N LYS A 2 2.67 1.21 16.00
CA LYS A 2 3.59 0.08 15.86
C LYS A 2 4.92 0.61 15.33
N GLN A 3 6.02 0.23 15.96
CA GLN A 3 7.36 0.65 15.53
C GLN A 3 7.69 0.02 14.17
N LEU A 4 8.30 0.79 13.28
CA LEU A 4 8.85 0.28 12.02
C LEU A 4 10.00 -0.68 12.31
N THR A 5 10.12 -1.75 11.52
CA THR A 5 11.30 -2.61 11.59
C THR A 5 12.51 -1.89 10.96
N GLY A 6 13.72 -2.35 11.25
CA GLY A 6 14.92 -1.79 10.62
C GLY A 6 14.91 -1.88 9.08
N VAL A 7 14.24 -2.91 8.53
CA VAL A 7 14.06 -3.05 7.07
C VAL A 7 13.10 -2.00 6.55
N ASP A 8 11.96 -1.78 7.21
CA ASP A 8 10.98 -0.76 6.80
C ASP A 8 11.60 0.64 6.81
N VAL A 9 12.40 0.96 7.84
CA VAL A 9 13.13 2.24 7.93
C VAL A 9 14.14 2.38 6.78
N SER A 10 14.81 1.29 6.40
CA SER A 10 15.80 1.30 5.32
C SER A 10 15.17 1.73 3.99
N PHE A 11 13.96 1.27 3.67
CA PHE A 11 13.25 1.70 2.46
C PHE A 11 12.95 3.20 2.46
N LEU A 12 12.54 3.76 3.60
CA LEU A 12 12.28 5.20 3.72
C LEU A 12 13.55 6.05 3.62
N LEU A 13 14.71 5.53 4.02
CA LEU A 13 15.99 6.24 3.97
C LEU A 13 16.66 6.17 2.59
N MET A 14 16.43 5.10 1.84
CA MET A 14 16.96 4.92 0.48
C MET A 14 16.16 5.68 -0.58
N GLU A 15 14.96 6.15 -0.25
CA GLU A 15 14.11 6.90 -1.16
C GLU A 15 14.73 8.26 -1.51
N SER A 16 14.63 8.64 -2.78
CA SER A 16 15.05 9.92 -3.32
C SER A 16 14.01 10.44 -4.31
N PRO A 17 14.11 11.67 -4.83
CA PRO A 17 13.21 12.17 -5.87
C PRO A 17 13.17 11.33 -7.16
N ASN A 18 14.12 10.40 -7.35
CA ASN A 18 14.22 9.55 -8.53
C ASN A 18 14.36 8.04 -8.22
N THR A 19 14.36 7.65 -6.96
CA THR A 19 14.41 6.25 -6.50
C THR A 19 13.31 6.07 -5.49
N TYR A 20 12.26 5.37 -5.87
CA TYR A 20 11.07 5.21 -5.03
C TYR A 20 11.09 3.89 -4.27
N GLY A 21 10.61 3.90 -3.03
CA GLY A 21 10.52 2.70 -2.18
C GLY A 21 9.27 1.85 -2.42
N TYR A 22 8.33 2.29 -3.26
CA TYR A 22 7.09 1.58 -3.52
C TYR A 22 7.26 0.40 -4.48
N VAL A 23 6.47 -0.66 -4.26
CA VAL A 23 6.36 -1.81 -5.16
C VAL A 23 5.01 -1.80 -5.86
N ASN A 24 4.98 -2.20 -7.14
CA ASN A 24 3.76 -2.32 -7.92
C ASN A 24 3.64 -3.71 -8.54
N GLY A 25 2.40 -4.15 -8.75
CA GLY A 25 2.10 -5.40 -9.44
C GLY A 25 1.13 -5.16 -10.59
N LEU A 26 1.42 -5.73 -11.75
CA LEU A 26 0.49 -5.82 -12.88
C LEU A 26 0.02 -7.26 -13.00
N SER A 27 -1.30 -7.46 -12.96
CA SER A 27 -1.92 -8.76 -13.18
C SER A 27 -2.93 -8.64 -14.31
N ILE A 28 -2.83 -9.55 -15.29
CA ILE A 28 -3.68 -9.57 -16.47
C ILE A 28 -4.56 -10.82 -16.39
N TYR A 29 -5.86 -10.62 -16.51
CA TYR A 29 -6.86 -11.67 -16.37
C TYR A 29 -7.70 -11.78 -17.64
N GLN A 30 -8.20 -12.98 -17.90
CA GLN A 30 -9.21 -13.21 -18.92
C GLN A 30 -10.60 -12.91 -18.35
N ARG A 31 -11.52 -12.40 -19.20
CA ARG A 31 -12.92 -12.24 -18.79
C ARG A 31 -13.58 -13.60 -18.59
N PRO A 32 -14.34 -13.80 -17.51
CA PRO A 32 -15.07 -15.05 -17.27
C PRO A 32 -16.26 -15.23 -18.23
N SER A 33 -16.86 -14.13 -18.73
CA SER A 33 -17.94 -14.14 -19.72
C SER A 33 -17.92 -12.87 -20.59
N PRO A 34 -18.61 -12.85 -21.75
CA PRO A 34 -18.70 -11.66 -22.62
C PRO A 34 -19.34 -10.44 -21.95
N GLU A 35 -20.32 -10.66 -21.07
CA GLU A 35 -21.10 -9.63 -20.37
C GLU A 35 -20.42 -9.12 -19.09
N PHE A 36 -19.28 -9.71 -18.71
CA PHE A 36 -18.55 -9.30 -17.52
C PHE A 36 -17.91 -7.93 -17.72
N GLU A 37 -18.38 -6.93 -16.97
CA GLU A 37 -17.88 -5.55 -16.95
C GLU A 37 -16.73 -5.39 -15.95
N PRO A 38 -15.45 -5.48 -16.38
CA PRO A 38 -14.34 -5.70 -15.45
C PRO A 38 -14.10 -4.53 -14.51
N TYR A 39 -14.24 -3.30 -15.02
CA TYR A 39 -14.04 -2.09 -14.23
C TYR A 39 -15.02 -2.02 -13.05
N THR A 40 -16.31 -2.23 -13.32
CA THR A 40 -17.38 -2.15 -12.32
C THR A 40 -17.19 -3.18 -11.22
N GLU A 41 -16.90 -4.43 -11.59
CA GLU A 41 -16.73 -5.52 -10.62
C GLU A 41 -15.45 -5.36 -9.77
N VAL A 42 -14.34 -4.95 -10.39
CA VAL A 42 -13.09 -4.68 -9.64
C VAL A 42 -13.27 -3.50 -8.70
N ARG A 43 -13.90 -2.41 -9.16
CA ARG A 43 -14.18 -1.24 -8.32
C ARG A 43 -15.03 -1.61 -7.12
N LYS A 44 -16.13 -2.34 -7.33
CA LYS A 44 -17.01 -2.82 -6.24
C LYS A 44 -16.25 -3.67 -5.23
N ARG A 45 -15.37 -4.56 -5.71
CA ARG A 45 -14.52 -5.37 -4.83
C ARG A 45 -13.56 -4.51 -4.02
N LEU A 46 -12.90 -3.53 -4.64
CA LEU A 46 -11.99 -2.61 -3.94
C LEU A 46 -12.75 -1.81 -2.87
N GLU A 47 -13.93 -1.28 -3.18
CA GLU A 47 -14.76 -0.55 -2.21
C GLU A 47 -15.11 -1.39 -0.97
N ILE A 48 -15.29 -2.71 -1.13
CA ILE A 48 -15.52 -3.64 0.00
C ILE A 48 -14.24 -3.89 0.82
N MET A 49 -13.06 -3.87 0.20
CA MET A 49 -11.81 -4.25 0.87
C MET A 49 -11.03 -3.06 1.44
N VAL A 50 -11.18 -1.87 0.86
CA VAL A 50 -10.51 -0.65 1.31
C VAL A 50 -10.90 -0.37 2.75
N GLY A 51 -9.91 -0.17 3.62
CA GLY A 51 -10.11 0.05 5.05
C GLY A 51 -10.29 -1.22 5.90
N HIS A 52 -10.41 -2.41 5.29
CA HIS A 52 -10.48 -3.67 6.05
C HIS A 52 -9.13 -4.37 6.21
N LEU A 53 -8.18 -4.08 5.32
CA LEU A 53 -6.82 -4.62 5.38
C LEU A 53 -5.97 -3.80 6.35
N GLU A 54 -5.46 -4.45 7.40
CA GLU A 54 -4.73 -3.77 8.48
C GLU A 54 -3.54 -2.92 8.00
N PRO A 55 -2.66 -3.40 7.11
CA PRO A 55 -1.55 -2.58 6.62
C PRO A 55 -1.97 -1.34 5.83
N LEU A 56 -3.13 -1.39 5.15
CA LEU A 56 -3.66 -0.26 4.37
C LEU A 56 -4.37 0.80 5.21
N ARG A 57 -4.41 0.60 6.54
CA ARG A 57 -4.91 1.60 7.50
C ARG A 57 -3.80 2.32 8.25
N HIS A 58 -2.55 1.92 8.05
CA HIS A 58 -1.42 2.54 8.72
C HIS A 58 -0.94 3.77 7.94
N ALA A 59 -0.50 4.77 8.68
CA ALA A 59 0.16 5.95 8.12
C ALA A 59 1.45 6.17 8.89
N VAL A 60 2.53 6.54 8.20
CA VAL A 60 3.76 6.92 8.91
C VAL A 60 3.47 8.21 9.68
N VAL A 61 3.72 8.18 10.98
CA VAL A 61 3.56 9.35 11.85
C VAL A 61 4.92 9.90 12.25
N GLU A 62 5.04 11.23 12.28
CA GLU A 62 6.24 11.92 12.76
C GLU A 62 6.28 11.86 14.29
N VAL A 63 7.41 11.41 14.84
CA VAL A 63 7.64 11.35 16.29
C VAL A 63 8.64 12.45 16.66
N PRO A 64 8.42 13.20 17.76
CA PRO A 64 9.33 14.26 18.19
C PRO A 64 10.77 13.77 18.36
N LEU A 65 11.72 14.69 18.11
CA LEU A 65 13.17 14.47 18.27
C LEU A 65 13.78 13.43 17.31
N GLU A 66 13.04 13.01 16.27
CA GLU A 66 13.47 11.99 15.29
C GLU A 66 13.91 10.65 15.93
N LEU A 67 13.53 10.41 17.18
CA LEU A 67 14.00 9.26 17.95
C LEU A 67 13.39 7.94 17.45
N ASP A 68 12.26 7.98 16.73
CA ASP A 68 11.59 6.82 16.15
C ASP A 68 10.75 7.18 14.91
N ARG A 69 10.51 6.20 14.03
CA ARG A 69 9.44 6.26 13.00
C ARG A 69 8.42 5.17 13.33
N SER A 70 7.17 5.58 13.57
CA SER A 70 6.05 4.65 13.89
C SER A 70 4.99 4.66 12.79
N TYR A 71 4.27 3.55 12.67
CA TYR A 71 2.93 3.49 12.05
C TYR A 71 1.86 4.06 12.98
#